data_AF-A0A6N8H8Y5-F1
#
_entry.id   AF-A0A6N8H8Y5-F1
#
_cell.length_a   1.000
_cell.length_b   1.000
_cell.length_c   1.000
_cell.angle_alpha   90.00
_cell.angle_beta   90.00
_cell.angle_gamma   90.00
#
_symmetry.space_group_name_H-M   'P 1'
#
loop_
_entity.id
_entity.type
_entity.pdbx_description
1 polymer ?
#
loop_
_entity_poly.entity_id
_entity_poly.type
_entity_poly.pdbx_seq_one_letter_code
_entity_poly.pdbx_strand_id
1 'polypeptide(L)'
;MTITEKQIKIYEILKNTFEGQFSKKEGEDKLNQEVGMKLGSAKIVVSVFFKIMAGEKFTRTLKISDFNTFLYGIYKDFGVEQLKVALKAFVLHIDYSATKNDPKIALRKVIKRYEELIVNQDMVNAGEDDREQNEILSYLNKTRTKQEIVEELKGIDIKEPETVFINNKVYKRDNKIIALIKFIRNSECQICKTYIRKKDGTKYIEAAHIIPKRQKGPESPDNILLLCPNHHKEFDFGDVEIQIKTKNEIKFVMNGNLYSIDLSLN
;
A
#
# COMPACT_ATOMS: atom_id res chain seq x y z
N MET A 1 26.45 2.77 4.61
CA MET A 1 27.26 3.38 3.53
C MET A 1 26.83 4.82 3.37
N THR A 2 27.79 5.73 3.39
CA THR A 2 27.57 7.17 3.19
C THR A 2 27.29 7.44 1.71
N ILE A 3 26.20 8.14 1.39
CA ILE A 3 25.92 8.60 0.03
C ILE A 3 26.88 9.76 -0.27
N THR A 4 27.59 9.70 -1.39
CA THR A 4 28.53 10.75 -1.79
C THR A 4 27.84 11.88 -2.55
N GLU A 5 28.41 13.09 -2.54
CA GLU A 5 27.93 14.24 -3.33
C GLU A 5 27.78 13.89 -4.82
N LYS A 6 28.75 13.15 -5.37
CA LYS A 6 28.69 12.68 -6.75
C LYS A 6 27.45 11.84 -7.03
N GLN A 7 27.06 10.97 -6.10
CA GLN A 7 25.87 10.12 -6.26
C GLN A 7 24.57 10.90 -6.09
N ILE A 8 24.54 11.88 -5.17
CA ILE A 8 23.42 12.81 -5.04
C ILE A 8 23.21 13.53 -6.37
N LYS A 9 24.28 14.08 -6.94
CA LYS A 9 24.22 14.79 -8.22
C LYS A 9 23.75 13.91 -9.39
N ILE A 10 24.21 12.65 -9.45
CA ILE A 10 23.70 11.67 -10.43
C ILE A 10 22.20 11.50 -10.27
N TYR A 11 21.73 11.27 -9.04
CA TYR A 11 20.32 11.06 -8.76
C TYR A 11 19.46 12.30 -9.10
N GLU A 12 19.91 13.51 -8.75
CA GLU A 12 19.20 14.76 -9.09
C GLU A 12 19.02 14.93 -10.60
N ILE A 13 20.07 14.67 -11.39
CA ILE A 13 19.98 14.72 -12.86
C ILE A 13 18.95 13.70 -13.36
N LEU A 14 18.97 12.48 -12.83
CA LEU A 14 18.02 11.42 -13.20
C LEU A 14 16.58 11.77 -12.81
N LYS A 15 16.37 12.30 -11.61
CA LYS A 15 15.07 12.77 -11.12
C LYS A 15 14.51 13.85 -12.05
N ASN A 16 15.28 14.90 -12.31
CA ASN A 16 14.84 16.00 -13.18
C ASN A 16 14.58 15.52 -14.62
N THR A 17 15.32 14.53 -15.10
CA THR A 17 15.05 13.90 -16.40
C THR A 17 13.75 13.10 -16.38
N PHE A 18 13.47 12.38 -15.30
CA PHE A 18 12.23 11.61 -15.14
C PHE A 18 10.99 12.51 -14.98
N GLU A 19 11.12 13.61 -14.24
CA GLU A 19 10.06 14.62 -14.06
C GLU A 19 9.83 15.49 -15.30
N GLY A 20 10.61 15.28 -16.38
CA GLY A 20 10.47 16.00 -17.64
C GLY A 20 11.08 17.40 -17.65
N GLN A 21 11.84 17.78 -16.61
CA GLN A 21 12.60 19.03 -16.60
C GLN A 21 13.77 18.98 -17.61
N PHE A 22 14.29 17.78 -17.87
CA PHE A 22 15.25 17.49 -18.94
C PHE A 22 14.70 16.39 -19.84
N SER A 23 14.95 16.49 -21.14
CA SER A 23 14.83 15.34 -22.04
C SER A 23 15.85 14.25 -21.67
N LYS A 24 15.63 13.02 -22.12
CA LYS A 24 16.59 11.92 -21.92
C LYS A 24 17.99 12.27 -22.44
N LYS A 25 18.07 12.95 -23.59
CA LYS A 25 19.34 13.36 -24.19
C LYS A 25 20.06 14.39 -23.34
N GLU A 26 19.35 15.39 -22.83
CA GLU A 26 19.91 16.40 -21.92
C GLU A 26 20.38 15.78 -20.60
N GLY A 27 19.61 14.84 -20.04
CA GLY A 27 20.01 14.09 -18.86
C GLY A 27 21.32 13.31 -19.07
N GLU A 28 21.44 12.61 -20.21
CA GLU A 28 22.67 11.92 -20.60
C GLU A 28 23.87 12.88 -20.72
N ASP A 29 23.67 14.04 -21.35
CA ASP A 29 24.72 15.03 -21.57
C ASP A 29 25.14 15.70 -20.26
N LYS A 30 24.22 15.96 -19.34
CA LYS A 30 24.51 16.46 -18.00
C LYS A 30 25.31 15.48 -17.15
N LEU A 31 24.98 14.18 -17.20
CA LEU A 31 25.79 13.16 -16.54
C LEU A 31 27.22 13.13 -17.12
N ASN A 32 27.37 13.40 -18.41
CA ASN A 32 28.70 13.47 -19.02
C ASN A 32 29.47 14.72 -18.58
N GLN A 33 28.86 15.90 -18.66
CA GLN A 33 29.51 17.19 -18.44
C GLN A 33 29.70 17.52 -16.95
N GLU A 34 28.68 17.30 -16.12
CA GLU A 34 28.68 17.72 -14.71
C GLU A 34 29.28 16.65 -13.77
N VAL A 35 29.17 15.36 -14.14
CA VAL A 35 29.61 14.23 -13.30
C VAL A 35 30.86 13.53 -13.86
N GLY A 36 31.23 13.84 -15.11
CA GLY A 36 32.35 13.21 -15.82
C GLY A 36 32.06 11.76 -16.24
N MET A 37 30.79 11.37 -16.40
CA MET A 37 30.40 10.01 -16.77
C MET A 37 30.58 9.78 -18.27
N LYS A 38 31.16 8.65 -18.71
CA LYS A 38 31.21 8.32 -20.15
C LYS A 38 29.80 8.27 -20.74
N LEU A 39 29.60 8.82 -21.94
CA LEU A 39 28.27 8.93 -22.56
C LEU A 39 27.54 7.58 -22.68
N GLY A 40 28.26 6.50 -23.01
CA GLY A 40 27.69 5.14 -23.03
C GLY A 40 27.20 4.67 -21.65
N SER A 41 27.91 5.02 -20.58
CA SER A 41 27.48 4.76 -19.21
C SER A 41 26.30 5.64 -18.80
N ALA A 42 26.29 6.91 -19.21
CA ALA A 42 25.18 7.83 -18.95
C ALA A 42 23.85 7.30 -19.54
N LYS A 43 23.88 6.85 -20.79
CA LYS A 43 22.75 6.17 -21.46
C LYS A 43 22.21 4.98 -20.68
N ILE A 44 23.12 4.13 -20.18
CA ILE A 44 22.74 2.96 -19.39
C ILE A 44 22.10 3.38 -18.07
N VAL A 45 22.69 4.33 -17.35
CA VAL A 45 22.19 4.80 -16.05
C VAL A 45 20.80 5.43 -16.20
N VAL A 46 20.60 6.32 -17.18
CA VAL A 46 19.29 6.91 -17.49
C VAL A 46 18.26 5.83 -17.83
N SER A 47 18.62 4.89 -18.71
CA SER A 47 17.71 3.80 -19.09
C SER A 47 17.32 2.90 -17.91
N VAL A 48 18.28 2.53 -17.06
CA VAL A 48 18.03 1.70 -15.88
C VAL A 48 17.15 2.44 -14.87
N PHE A 49 17.41 3.72 -14.61
CA PHE A 49 16.60 4.51 -13.68
C PHE A 49 15.14 4.59 -14.12
N PHE A 50 14.85 4.86 -15.40
CA PHE A 50 13.48 4.88 -15.92
C PHE A 50 12.77 3.53 -15.76
N LYS A 51 13.48 2.43 -15.97
CA LYS A 51 12.92 1.08 -15.74
C LYS A 51 12.63 0.80 -14.27
N ILE A 52 13.49 1.29 -13.37
CA ILE A 52 13.23 1.24 -11.93
C ILE A 52 11.95 2.01 -11.60
N MET A 53 11.82 3.25 -12.07
CA MET A 53 10.62 4.07 -11.84
C MET A 53 9.34 3.46 -12.42
N ALA A 54 9.44 2.71 -13.53
CA ALA A 54 8.32 2.01 -14.14
C ALA A 54 8.02 0.62 -13.52
N GLY A 55 8.86 0.11 -12.61
CA GLY A 55 8.72 -1.25 -12.07
C GLY A 55 9.02 -2.34 -13.10
N GLU A 56 9.81 -2.02 -14.12
CA GLU A 56 10.11 -2.87 -15.26
C GLU A 56 11.45 -3.59 -15.12
N LYS A 57 11.56 -4.75 -15.77
CA LYS A 57 12.81 -5.52 -15.82
C LYS A 57 13.94 -4.74 -16.49
N PHE A 58 15.06 -4.61 -15.79
CA PHE A 58 16.34 -4.15 -16.33
C PHE A 58 17.40 -5.26 -16.25
N THR A 59 18.36 -5.25 -17.19
CA THR A 59 19.38 -6.31 -17.30
C THR A 59 20.80 -5.80 -17.07
N ARG A 60 21.04 -4.49 -17.21
CA ARG A 60 22.35 -3.87 -16.94
C ARG A 60 22.49 -3.60 -15.45
N THR A 61 23.59 -4.06 -14.86
CA THR A 61 23.90 -3.85 -13.44
C THR A 61 24.73 -2.58 -13.26
N LEU A 62 24.35 -1.75 -12.29
CA LEU A 62 25.10 -0.57 -11.86
C LEU A 62 25.80 -0.87 -10.52
N LYS A 63 26.55 0.10 -9.99
CA LYS A 63 27.15 -0.05 -8.66
C LYS A 63 26.06 -0.13 -7.61
N ILE A 64 26.25 -1.00 -6.61
CA ILE A 64 25.31 -1.17 -5.49
C ILE A 64 25.11 0.14 -4.74
N SER A 65 26.17 0.94 -4.61
CA SER A 65 26.10 2.26 -4.00
C SER A 65 25.16 3.20 -4.75
N ASP A 66 25.10 3.12 -6.09
CA ASP A 66 24.21 3.95 -6.91
C ASP A 66 22.77 3.47 -6.78
N PHE A 67 22.52 2.15 -6.79
CA PHE A 67 21.20 1.59 -6.51
C PHE A 67 20.67 1.98 -5.12
N ASN A 68 21.52 1.97 -4.09
CA ASN A 68 21.14 2.44 -2.77
C ASN A 68 20.76 3.93 -2.78
N THR A 69 21.53 4.78 -3.48
CA THR A 69 21.17 6.19 -3.64
C THR A 69 19.85 6.37 -4.37
N PHE A 70 19.58 5.60 -5.42
CA PHE A 70 18.33 5.68 -6.16
C PHE A 70 17.13 5.29 -5.29
N LEU A 71 17.20 4.15 -4.58
CA LEU A 71 16.12 3.73 -3.68
C LEU A 71 15.89 4.73 -2.54
N TYR A 72 16.97 5.30 -1.98
CA TYR A 72 16.85 6.36 -0.96
C TYR A 72 16.16 7.61 -1.51
N GLY A 73 16.62 8.11 -2.66
CA GLY A 73 16.05 9.29 -3.30
C GLY A 73 14.59 9.07 -3.68
N ILE A 74 14.28 7.91 -4.30
CA ILE A 74 12.91 7.55 -4.68
C ILE A 74 11.98 7.58 -3.48
N TYR A 75 12.39 6.96 -2.37
CA TYR A 75 11.64 7.00 -1.13
C TYR A 75 11.40 8.43 -0.63
N LYS A 76 12.44 9.27 -0.66
CA LYS A 76 12.37 10.64 -0.15
C LYS A 76 11.54 11.58 -1.00
N ASP A 77 11.62 11.46 -2.32
CA ASP A 77 10.97 12.39 -3.26
C ASP A 77 9.58 11.92 -3.71
N PHE A 78 9.37 10.61 -3.84
CA PHE A 78 8.14 10.03 -4.41
C PHE A 78 7.38 9.13 -3.43
N GLY A 79 7.92 8.91 -2.23
CA GLY A 79 7.25 8.17 -1.16
C GLY A 79 7.28 6.64 -1.31
N VAL A 80 6.55 5.98 -0.39
CA VAL A 80 6.55 4.51 -0.24
C VAL A 80 5.95 3.79 -1.44
N GLU A 81 4.89 4.31 -2.05
CA GLU A 81 4.22 3.64 -3.17
C GLU A 81 5.13 3.56 -4.39
N GLN A 82 5.85 4.64 -4.71
CA GLN A 82 6.83 4.62 -5.79
C GLN A 82 8.05 3.75 -5.44
N LEU A 83 8.44 3.68 -4.17
CA LEU A 83 9.47 2.75 -3.71
C LEU A 83 9.06 1.28 -3.91
N LYS A 84 7.79 0.91 -3.65
CA LYS A 84 7.26 -0.44 -3.93
C LYS A 84 7.39 -0.79 -5.43
N VAL A 85 7.03 0.16 -6.31
CA VAL A 85 7.22 0.01 -7.76
C VAL A 85 8.69 -0.18 -8.12
N ALA A 86 9.58 0.62 -7.55
CA ALA A 86 11.02 0.49 -7.77
C ALA A 86 11.55 -0.88 -7.35
N LEU A 87 11.19 -1.38 -6.17
CA LEU A 87 11.64 -2.69 -5.67
C LEU A 87 11.16 -3.84 -6.54
N LYS A 88 9.97 -3.76 -7.15
CA LYS A 88 9.51 -4.73 -8.15
C LYS A 88 10.48 -4.87 -9.32
N ALA A 89 11.04 -3.77 -9.81
CA ALA A 89 12.05 -3.80 -10.88
C ALA A 89 13.30 -4.59 -10.46
N PHE A 90 13.72 -4.43 -9.20
CA PHE A 90 14.88 -5.12 -8.63
C PHE A 90 14.65 -6.62 -8.44
N VAL A 91 13.45 -7.03 -8.02
CA VAL A 91 13.06 -8.45 -7.96
C VAL A 91 13.19 -9.08 -9.35
N LEU A 92 12.60 -8.45 -10.37
CA LEU A 92 12.70 -8.90 -11.77
C LEU A 92 14.16 -8.93 -12.29
N HIS A 93 15.01 -8.03 -11.82
CA HIS A 93 16.44 -8.04 -12.13
C HIS A 93 17.19 -9.21 -11.50
N ILE A 94 16.89 -9.55 -10.25
CA ILE A 94 17.51 -10.67 -9.53
C ILE A 94 17.08 -12.01 -10.13
N ASP A 95 15.79 -12.19 -10.41
CA ASP A 95 15.24 -13.44 -10.95
C ASP A 95 15.81 -13.77 -12.33
N TYR A 96 16.06 -12.74 -13.15
CA TYR A 96 16.73 -12.91 -14.44
C TYR A 96 18.14 -13.48 -14.34
N SER A 97 18.84 -13.26 -13.23
CA SER A 97 20.27 -13.55 -13.13
C SER A 97 20.60 -14.80 -12.30
N ALA A 98 19.69 -15.77 -12.23
CA ALA A 98 19.82 -16.97 -11.40
C ALA A 98 20.94 -17.93 -11.88
N THR A 99 22.21 -17.50 -11.84
CA THR A 99 23.41 -18.34 -11.97
C THR A 99 24.17 -18.31 -10.65
N LYS A 100 24.52 -19.51 -10.15
CA LYS A 100 25.12 -19.74 -8.82
C LYS A 100 26.47 -19.01 -8.67
N ASN A 101 26.68 -18.43 -7.48
CA ASN A 101 27.80 -17.58 -7.04
C ASN A 101 27.84 -16.17 -7.67
N ASP A 102 27.31 -15.15 -6.98
CA ASP A 102 27.18 -13.82 -7.59
C ASP A 102 27.35 -12.65 -6.58
N PRO A 103 28.08 -11.56 -6.91
CA PRO A 103 28.12 -10.25 -6.21
C PRO A 103 26.77 -9.59 -5.81
N LYS A 104 25.63 -10.26 -6.05
CA LYS A 104 24.26 -9.81 -5.73
C LYS A 104 23.82 -10.01 -4.28
N ILE A 105 24.60 -10.67 -3.42
CA ILE A 105 24.29 -10.76 -1.99
C ILE A 105 24.17 -9.35 -1.37
N ALA A 106 25.09 -8.45 -1.72
CA ALA A 106 25.05 -7.09 -1.22
C ALA A 106 23.84 -6.30 -1.77
N LEU A 107 23.45 -6.53 -3.03
CA LEU A 107 22.24 -5.92 -3.60
C LEU A 107 20.96 -6.43 -2.91
N ARG A 108 20.87 -7.73 -2.64
CA ARG A 108 19.76 -8.31 -1.85
C ARG A 108 19.67 -7.71 -0.45
N LYS A 109 20.81 -7.48 0.22
CA LYS A 109 20.84 -6.81 1.53
C LYS A 109 20.31 -5.37 1.44
N VAL A 110 20.63 -4.63 0.38
CA VAL A 110 20.08 -3.28 0.15
C VAL A 110 18.57 -3.36 -0.03
N ILE A 111 18.08 -4.21 -0.94
CA ILE A 111 16.64 -4.40 -1.19
C ILE A 111 15.89 -4.75 0.10
N LYS A 112 16.38 -5.75 0.85
CA LYS A 112 15.77 -6.19 2.12
C LYS A 112 15.60 -5.04 3.12
N ARG A 113 16.57 -4.12 3.20
CA ARG A 113 16.47 -2.96 4.09
C ARG A 113 15.31 -2.04 3.73
N TYR A 114 15.05 -1.83 2.44
CA TYR A 114 13.93 -1.01 1.99
C TYR A 114 12.60 -1.77 2.11
N GLU A 115 12.59 -3.08 1.89
CA GLU A 115 11.42 -3.92 2.20
C GLU A 115 11.04 -3.84 3.69
N GLU A 116 12.01 -3.97 4.59
CA GLU A 116 11.82 -3.81 6.05
C GLU A 116 11.31 -2.40 6.40
N LEU A 117 11.83 -1.35 5.73
CA LEU A 117 11.36 0.01 5.91
C LEU A 117 9.89 0.16 5.52
N ILE A 118 9.49 -0.43 4.39
CA ILE A 118 8.09 -0.42 3.93
C ILE A 118 7.20 -1.15 4.92
N VAL A 119 7.60 -2.35 5.36
CA VAL A 119 6.85 -3.12 6.35
C VAL A 119 6.66 -2.33 7.64
N ASN A 120 7.72 -1.69 8.15
CA ASN A 120 7.62 -0.86 9.36
C ASN A 120 6.67 0.34 9.15
N GLN A 121 6.71 1.00 8.00
CA GLN A 121 5.80 2.11 7.69
C GLN A 121 4.35 1.64 7.60
N ASP A 122 4.09 0.52 6.90
CA ASP A 122 2.76 -0.05 6.77
C ASP A 122 2.21 -0.49 8.15
N MET A 123 3.07 -1.02 9.04
CA MET A 123 2.69 -1.35 10.42
C MET A 123 2.34 -0.11 11.27
N VAL A 124 3.12 0.97 11.14
CA VAL A 124 2.81 2.24 11.82
C VAL A 124 1.48 2.80 11.34
N ASN A 125 1.27 2.85 10.03
CA ASN A 125 0.04 3.34 9.42
C ASN A 125 -1.18 2.51 9.88
N ALA A 126 -1.07 1.18 9.89
CA ALA A 126 -2.14 0.30 10.37
C ALA A 126 -2.46 0.55 11.86
N GLY A 127 -1.45 0.80 12.69
CA GLY A 127 -1.63 1.15 14.10
C GLY A 127 -2.32 2.51 14.29
N GLU A 128 -2.01 3.50 13.45
CA GLU A 128 -2.70 4.79 13.45
C GLU A 128 -4.16 4.67 12.99
N ASP A 129 -4.41 3.93 11.92
CA ASP A 129 -5.76 3.69 11.39
C ASP A 129 -6.64 2.97 12.41
N ASP A 130 -6.12 1.92 13.07
CA ASP A 130 -6.83 1.23 14.15
C ASP A 130 -7.15 2.17 15.32
N ARG A 131 -6.21 3.06 15.68
CA ARG A 131 -6.43 4.05 16.73
C ARG A 131 -7.53 5.04 16.35
N GLU A 132 -7.47 5.63 15.16
CA GLU A 132 -8.49 6.54 14.64
C GLU A 132 -9.87 5.87 14.64
N GLN A 133 -9.97 4.66 14.10
CA GLN A 133 -11.22 3.91 14.04
C GLN A 133 -11.80 3.63 15.43
N ASN A 134 -10.96 3.29 16.42
CA ASN A 134 -11.43 3.07 17.80
C ASN A 134 -11.87 4.37 18.48
N GLU A 135 -11.20 5.49 18.23
CA GLU A 135 -11.61 6.82 18.73
C GLU A 135 -12.99 7.22 18.17
N ILE A 136 -13.18 7.05 16.86
CA ILE A 136 -14.46 7.31 16.19
C ILE A 136 -15.54 6.38 16.72
N LEU A 137 -15.27 5.07 16.80
CA LEU A 137 -16.23 4.09 17.31
C LEU A 137 -16.66 4.38 18.76
N SER A 138 -15.73 4.80 19.62
CA SER A 138 -16.04 5.24 20.99
C SER A 138 -16.94 6.48 21.01
N TYR A 139 -16.74 7.44 20.09
CA TYR A 139 -17.62 8.59 19.95
C TYR A 139 -19.02 8.16 19.49
N LEU A 140 -19.12 7.37 18.42
CA LEU A 140 -20.38 6.88 17.85
C LEU A 140 -21.22 6.15 18.90
N ASN A 141 -20.62 5.26 19.69
CA ASN A 141 -21.29 4.53 20.78
C ASN A 141 -21.94 5.42 21.85
N LYS A 142 -21.49 6.66 22.00
CA LYS A 142 -22.01 7.60 23.01
C LYS A 142 -23.02 8.59 22.43
N THR A 143 -22.95 8.87 21.13
CA THR A 143 -23.60 10.04 20.54
C THR A 143 -24.54 9.73 19.39
N ARG A 144 -24.51 8.51 18.83
CA ARG A 144 -25.22 8.16 17.59
C ARG A 144 -26.03 6.88 17.76
N THR A 145 -27.18 6.85 17.11
CA THR A 145 -28.03 5.67 16.97
C THR A 145 -27.63 4.87 15.73
N LYS A 146 -28.04 3.59 15.70
CA LYS A 146 -27.84 2.73 14.53
C LYS A 146 -28.52 3.29 13.28
N GLN A 147 -29.71 3.85 13.42
CA GLN A 147 -30.47 4.42 12.31
C GLN A 147 -29.74 5.60 11.67
N GLU A 148 -29.23 6.54 12.46
CA GLU A 148 -28.47 7.68 11.93
C GLU A 148 -27.22 7.24 11.15
N ILE A 149 -26.53 6.20 11.63
CA ILE A 149 -25.35 5.66 10.95
C ILE A 149 -25.73 4.95 9.67
N VAL A 150 -26.85 4.22 9.64
CA VAL A 150 -27.38 3.58 8.42
C VAL A 150 -27.73 4.64 7.36
N GLU A 151 -28.39 5.73 7.76
CA GLU A 151 -28.72 6.84 6.84
C GLU A 151 -27.45 7.49 6.28
N GLU A 152 -26.44 7.71 7.12
CA GLU A 152 -25.14 8.23 6.70
C GLU A 152 -24.42 7.29 5.73
N LEU A 153 -24.36 5.99 6.01
CA LEU A 153 -23.74 4.99 5.15
C LEU A 153 -24.45 4.86 3.79
N LYS A 154 -25.78 5.02 3.74
CA LYS A 154 -26.55 5.04 2.48
C LYS A 154 -26.27 6.28 1.63
N GLY A 155 -25.88 7.38 2.27
CA GLY A 155 -25.60 8.67 1.63
C GLY A 155 -24.13 8.93 1.31
N ILE A 156 -23.21 7.98 1.49
CA ILE A 156 -21.78 8.17 1.19
C ILE A 156 -21.60 8.46 -0.30
N ASP A 157 -21.06 9.63 -0.62
CA ASP A 157 -20.52 9.95 -1.94
C ASP A 157 -18.98 9.85 -1.91
N ILE A 158 -18.43 9.13 -2.88
CA ILE A 158 -16.98 8.89 -3.03
C ILE A 158 -16.26 10.20 -3.42
N LYS A 159 -16.97 11.24 -3.86
CA LYS A 159 -16.44 12.58 -4.18
C LYS A 159 -16.18 13.47 -2.96
N GLU A 160 -16.61 13.07 -1.77
CA GLU A 160 -16.39 13.80 -0.51
C GLU A 160 -14.89 13.89 -0.13
N PRO A 161 -14.48 14.89 0.69
CA PRO A 161 -13.09 15.11 1.05
C PRO A 161 -12.43 13.90 1.72
N GLU A 162 -11.12 13.72 1.48
CA GLU A 162 -10.34 12.60 2.03
C GLU A 162 -10.22 12.61 3.56
N THR A 163 -10.51 13.76 4.19
CA THR A 163 -10.53 13.94 5.64
C THR A 163 -11.86 14.49 6.14
N VAL A 164 -12.18 14.17 7.39
CA VAL A 164 -13.46 14.50 8.04
C VAL A 164 -13.22 15.01 9.46
N PHE A 165 -14.05 15.96 9.91
CA PHE A 165 -13.98 16.51 11.26
C PHE A 165 -14.98 15.79 12.19
N ILE A 166 -14.49 15.24 13.31
CA ILE A 166 -15.32 14.63 14.35
C ILE A 166 -14.78 15.09 15.70
N ASN A 167 -15.63 15.67 16.55
CA ASN A 167 -15.27 16.11 17.90
C ASN A 167 -13.97 16.97 17.93
N ASN A 168 -13.89 17.98 17.05
CA ASN A 168 -12.74 18.89 16.90
C ASN A 168 -11.41 18.20 16.52
N LYS A 169 -11.45 16.97 16.00
CA LYS A 169 -10.30 16.25 15.45
C LYS A 169 -10.53 15.92 13.97
N VAL A 170 -9.44 15.85 13.22
CA VAL A 170 -9.43 15.44 11.81
C VAL A 170 -9.12 13.95 11.75
N TYR A 171 -9.88 13.22 10.94
CA TYR A 171 -9.71 11.79 10.68
C TYR A 171 -9.67 11.52 9.18
N LYS A 172 -9.08 10.38 8.77
CA LYS A 172 -9.23 9.90 7.39
C LYS A 172 -10.68 9.48 7.14
N ARG A 173 -11.27 9.87 6.00
CA ARG A 173 -12.64 9.49 5.65
C ARG A 173 -12.81 7.96 5.63
N ASP A 174 -11.83 7.25 5.09
CA ASP A 174 -11.82 5.79 5.05
C ASP A 174 -11.91 5.20 6.47
N ASN A 175 -11.14 5.73 7.43
CA ASN A 175 -11.20 5.30 8.83
C ASN A 175 -12.58 5.56 9.45
N LYS A 176 -13.22 6.68 9.12
CA LYS A 176 -14.61 6.94 9.53
C LYS A 176 -15.55 5.89 8.95
N ILE A 177 -15.49 5.59 7.65
CA ILE A 177 -16.37 4.61 7.00
C ILE A 177 -16.18 3.23 7.64
N ILE A 178 -14.94 2.78 7.85
CA ILE A 178 -14.67 1.51 8.53
C ILE A 178 -15.22 1.50 9.96
N ALA A 179 -15.09 2.61 10.71
CA ALA A 179 -15.67 2.71 12.05
C ALA A 179 -17.21 2.65 12.05
N LEU A 180 -17.88 3.30 11.08
CA LEU A 180 -19.33 3.21 10.91
C LEU A 180 -19.76 1.76 10.61
N ILE A 181 -19.04 1.06 9.74
CA ILE A 181 -19.29 -0.36 9.41
C ILE A 181 -19.07 -1.25 10.64
N LYS A 182 -17.99 -1.02 11.40
CA LYS A 182 -17.71 -1.70 12.68
C LYS A 182 -18.85 -1.49 13.69
N PHE A 183 -19.46 -0.32 13.71
CA PHE A 183 -20.61 -0.03 14.56
C PHE A 183 -21.85 -0.84 14.15
N ILE A 184 -22.31 -0.73 12.89
CA ILE A 184 -23.56 -1.36 12.44
C ILE A 184 -23.51 -2.89 12.46
N ARG A 185 -22.31 -3.47 12.30
CA ARG A 185 -22.08 -4.92 12.29
C ARG A 185 -21.52 -5.44 13.62
N ASN A 186 -21.68 -4.66 14.69
CA ASN A 186 -21.34 -5.05 16.07
C ASN A 186 -19.87 -5.45 16.28
N SER A 187 -18.98 -5.07 15.37
CA SER A 187 -17.55 -5.44 15.34
C SER A 187 -17.31 -6.95 15.50
N GLU A 188 -18.11 -7.76 14.79
CA GLU A 188 -18.05 -9.22 14.81
C GLU A 188 -17.71 -9.79 13.44
N CYS A 189 -17.04 -10.94 13.42
CA CYS A 189 -16.77 -11.64 12.17
C CYS A 189 -18.09 -12.02 11.49
N GLN A 190 -18.26 -11.63 10.23
CA GLN A 190 -19.48 -11.94 9.48
C GLN A 190 -19.60 -13.42 9.09
N ILE A 191 -18.52 -14.21 9.23
CA ILE A 191 -18.50 -15.66 9.02
C ILE A 191 -18.83 -16.42 10.31
N CYS A 192 -18.03 -16.23 11.37
CA CYS A 192 -18.14 -17.05 12.59
C CYS A 192 -18.55 -16.29 13.86
N LYS A 193 -18.85 -14.99 13.76
CA LYS A 193 -19.23 -14.10 14.87
C LYS A 193 -18.17 -13.89 15.96
N THR A 194 -16.99 -14.49 15.85
CA THR A 194 -15.90 -14.28 16.83
C THR A 194 -15.15 -12.98 16.59
N TYR A 195 -14.47 -12.52 17.64
CA TYR A 195 -13.61 -11.34 17.68
C TYR A 195 -12.56 -11.52 18.77
N ILE A 196 -11.49 -10.72 18.76
CA ILE A 196 -10.51 -10.71 19.85
C ILE A 196 -10.90 -9.61 20.85
N ARG A 197 -11.01 -9.94 22.14
CA ARG A 197 -11.25 -8.95 23.19
C ARG A 197 -9.94 -8.28 23.58
N LYS A 198 -9.86 -6.96 23.41
CA LYS A 198 -8.69 -6.16 23.83
C LYS A 198 -8.71 -5.91 25.34
N LYS A 199 -7.55 -5.52 25.88
CA LYS A 199 -7.37 -5.18 27.30
C LYS A 199 -8.30 -4.06 27.78
N ASP A 200 -8.59 -3.10 26.91
CA ASP A 200 -9.52 -1.98 27.18
C ASP A 200 -11.00 -2.36 27.08
N GLY A 201 -11.31 -3.63 26.81
CA GLY A 201 -12.66 -4.15 26.65
C GLY A 201 -13.24 -4.01 25.24
N THR A 202 -12.57 -3.30 24.32
CA THR A 202 -13.03 -3.16 22.93
C THR A 202 -12.84 -4.45 22.13
N LYS A 203 -13.61 -4.61 21.05
CA LYS A 203 -13.47 -5.72 20.09
C LYS A 203 -12.40 -5.38 19.06
N TYR A 204 -11.53 -6.34 18.75
CA TYR A 204 -10.64 -6.29 17.60
C TYR A 204 -11.21 -7.17 16.49
N ILE A 205 -11.38 -6.55 15.32
CA ILE A 205 -11.91 -7.14 14.09
C ILE A 205 -11.24 -6.45 12.90
N GLU A 206 -10.93 -7.19 11.86
CA GLU A 206 -10.24 -6.69 10.67
C GLU A 206 -11.26 -6.39 9.56
N ALA A 207 -11.04 -5.30 8.83
CA ALA A 207 -11.85 -4.94 7.67
C ALA A 207 -11.14 -5.43 6.40
N ALA A 208 -11.79 -6.32 5.66
CA ALA A 208 -11.30 -6.91 4.43
C ALA A 208 -12.06 -6.34 3.23
N HIS A 209 -11.37 -5.91 2.18
CA HIS A 209 -12.01 -5.51 0.94
C HIS A 209 -12.42 -6.74 0.12
N ILE A 210 -13.68 -6.79 -0.32
CA ILE A 210 -14.17 -7.79 -1.29
C ILE A 210 -13.50 -7.55 -2.65
N ILE A 211 -13.56 -6.30 -3.15
CA ILE A 211 -12.81 -5.84 -4.31
C ILE A 211 -11.55 -5.12 -3.79
N PRO A 212 -10.33 -5.63 -4.05
CA PRO A 212 -9.11 -5.06 -3.49
C PRO A 212 -8.84 -3.60 -3.90
N LYS A 213 -8.12 -2.85 -3.05
CA LYS A 213 -7.68 -1.46 -3.36
C LYS A 213 -6.90 -1.34 -4.68
N ARG A 214 -6.07 -2.34 -5.03
CA ARG A 214 -5.34 -2.39 -6.31
C ARG A 214 -6.26 -2.40 -7.55
N GLN A 215 -7.52 -2.78 -7.38
CA GLN A 215 -8.58 -2.75 -8.40
C GLN A 215 -9.53 -1.55 -8.20
N LYS A 216 -9.11 -0.54 -7.41
CA LYS A 216 -9.92 0.64 -7.03
C LYS A 216 -11.22 0.28 -6.30
N GLY A 217 -11.20 -0.79 -5.51
CA GLY A 217 -12.35 -1.13 -4.66
C GLY A 217 -12.59 -0.04 -3.60
N PRO A 218 -13.81 0.52 -3.51
CA PRO A 218 -14.10 1.63 -2.61
C PRO A 218 -14.29 1.18 -1.16
N GLU A 219 -13.97 2.04 -0.20
CA GLU A 219 -14.42 1.95 1.19
C GLU A 219 -15.93 2.17 1.26
N SER A 220 -16.68 1.07 1.19
CA SER A 220 -18.15 1.09 1.20
C SER A 220 -18.71 -0.14 1.92
N PRO A 221 -19.92 -0.06 2.49
CA PRO A 221 -20.50 -1.18 3.21
C PRO A 221 -20.64 -2.46 2.38
N ASP A 222 -20.89 -2.34 1.08
CA ASP A 222 -21.04 -3.48 0.17
C ASP A 222 -19.70 -3.99 -0.40
N ASN A 223 -18.58 -3.37 -0.02
CA ASN A 223 -17.24 -3.78 -0.43
C ASN A 223 -16.31 -4.12 0.75
N ILE A 224 -16.76 -3.93 1.99
CA ILE A 224 -15.99 -4.26 3.19
C ILE A 224 -16.67 -5.43 3.90
N LEU A 225 -15.88 -6.41 4.33
CA LEU A 225 -16.26 -7.47 5.27
C LEU A 225 -15.55 -7.25 6.60
N LEU A 226 -16.24 -7.53 7.70
CA LEU A 226 -15.60 -7.63 9.01
C LEU A 226 -15.26 -9.10 9.28
N LEU A 227 -13.99 -9.40 9.44
CA LEU A 227 -13.47 -10.75 9.61
C LEU A 227 -12.58 -10.83 10.85
N CYS A 228 -12.61 -11.97 11.55
CA CYS A 228 -11.61 -12.26 12.56
C CYS A 228 -10.26 -12.53 11.85
N PRO A 229 -9.11 -12.42 12.55
CA PRO A 229 -7.80 -12.53 11.89
C PRO A 229 -7.62 -13.84 11.11
N ASN A 230 -8.17 -14.95 11.62
CA ASN A 230 -8.12 -16.24 10.94
C ASN A 230 -8.86 -16.19 9.59
N HIS A 231 -10.12 -15.77 9.58
CA HIS A 231 -10.90 -15.71 8.34
C HIS A 231 -10.42 -14.62 7.39
N HIS A 232 -9.85 -13.52 7.89
CA HIS A 232 -9.25 -12.52 7.02
C HIS A 232 -8.04 -13.08 6.28
N LYS A 233 -7.14 -13.79 6.98
CA LYS A 233 -6.00 -14.44 6.32
C LYS A 233 -6.40 -15.59 5.42
N GLU A 234 -7.48 -16.29 5.76
CA GLU A 234 -8.08 -17.27 4.86
C GLU A 234 -8.64 -16.61 3.59
N PHE A 235 -9.27 -15.45 3.71
CA PHE A 235 -9.78 -14.69 2.56
C PHE A 235 -8.66 -14.08 1.71
N ASP A 236 -7.56 -13.64 2.33
CA ASP A 236 -6.39 -13.05 1.65
C ASP A 236 -5.58 -14.10 0.85
N PHE A 237 -5.41 -15.30 1.41
CA PHE A 237 -4.46 -16.31 0.91
C PHE A 237 -5.12 -17.59 0.40
N GLY A 238 -6.37 -17.86 0.79
CA GLY A 238 -7.11 -19.04 0.39
C GLY A 238 -7.61 -18.96 -1.04
N ASP A 239 -8.17 -20.07 -1.51
CA ASP A 239 -8.82 -20.15 -2.81
C ASP A 239 -10.25 -19.59 -2.69
N VAL A 240 -10.42 -18.32 -3.08
CA VAL A 240 -11.68 -17.58 -2.98
C VAL A 240 -12.30 -17.38 -4.36
N GLU A 241 -13.50 -17.93 -4.54
CA GLU A 241 -14.33 -17.74 -5.73
C GLU A 241 -15.61 -16.98 -5.36
N ILE A 242 -15.73 -15.72 -5.79
CA ILE A 242 -16.94 -14.91 -5.59
C ILE A 242 -17.98 -15.33 -6.62
N GLN A 243 -19.10 -15.90 -6.16
CA GLN A 243 -20.21 -16.34 -7.01
C GLN A 243 -21.26 -15.24 -7.19
N ILE A 244 -21.57 -14.51 -6.12
CA ILE A 244 -22.56 -13.42 -6.12
C ILE A 244 -21.98 -12.26 -5.32
N LYS A 245 -22.05 -11.05 -5.87
CA LYS A 245 -21.85 -9.80 -5.13
C LYS A 245 -22.93 -8.80 -5.54
N THR A 246 -23.74 -8.38 -4.59
CA THR A 246 -24.70 -7.27 -4.72
C THR A 246 -24.42 -6.21 -3.66
N LYS A 247 -25.27 -5.18 -3.56
CA LYS A 247 -25.18 -4.20 -2.46
C LYS A 247 -25.51 -4.81 -1.09
N ASN A 248 -26.31 -5.87 -1.07
CA ASN A 248 -26.90 -6.42 0.15
C ASN A 248 -26.43 -7.85 0.45
N GLU A 249 -25.70 -8.50 -0.44
CA GLU A 249 -25.31 -9.90 -0.27
C GLU A 249 -23.99 -10.19 -0.98
N ILE A 250 -23.17 -11.05 -0.38
CA ILE A 250 -22.08 -11.74 -1.06
C ILE A 250 -22.20 -13.25 -0.83
N LYS A 251 -22.03 -14.03 -1.90
CA LYS A 251 -21.83 -15.48 -1.84
C LYS A 251 -20.51 -15.83 -2.48
N PHE A 252 -19.73 -16.65 -1.78
CA PHE A 252 -18.41 -17.06 -2.25
C PHE A 252 -18.06 -18.44 -1.71
N VAL A 253 -17.22 -19.15 -2.46
CA VAL A 253 -16.56 -20.36 -1.99
C VAL A 253 -15.18 -19.94 -1.49
N MET A 254 -14.78 -20.40 -0.31
CA MET A 254 -13.43 -20.23 0.22
C MET A 254 -12.93 -21.57 0.72
N ASN A 255 -11.83 -22.05 0.13
CA ASN A 255 -11.24 -23.37 0.42
C ASN A 255 -12.25 -24.53 0.35
N GLY A 256 -13.16 -24.49 -0.63
CA GLY A 256 -14.20 -25.51 -0.84
C GLY A 256 -15.45 -25.36 0.05
N ASN A 257 -15.47 -24.40 0.99
CA ASN A 257 -16.64 -24.12 1.82
C ASN A 257 -17.46 -22.96 1.24
N LEU A 258 -18.78 -23.13 1.17
CA LEU A 258 -19.70 -22.09 0.69
C LEU A 258 -20.10 -21.14 1.83
N TYR A 259 -19.98 -19.84 1.57
CA TYR A 259 -20.39 -18.77 2.48
C TYR A 259 -21.43 -17.87 1.83
N SER A 260 -22.40 -17.42 2.62
CA SER A 260 -23.42 -16.44 2.24
C SER A 260 -23.50 -15.39 3.35
N ILE A 261 -23.16 -14.15 3.02
CA ILE A 261 -23.08 -13.04 3.98
C ILE A 261 -24.06 -11.94 3.57
N ASP A 262 -24.89 -11.54 4.52
CA ASP A 262 -25.73 -10.35 4.43
C ASP A 262 -24.87 -9.08 4.62
N LEU A 263 -24.95 -8.18 3.65
CA LEU A 263 -24.28 -6.88 3.62
C LEU A 263 -25.25 -5.71 3.85
N SER A 264 -26.55 -6.00 3.98
CA SER A 264 -27.59 -4.98 4.12
C SER A 264 -27.38 -4.09 5.35
N LEU A 265 -27.79 -2.84 5.19
CA LEU A 265 -27.76 -1.81 6.23
C LEU A 265 -29.09 -1.82 6.99
N ASN A 266 -29.23 -2.80 7.89
CA ASN A 266 -30.34 -2.94 8.84
C ASN A 266 -29.92 -2.52 10.25
#